data_AF-A0A3C7W4M4-F1
#
_entry.id   AF-A0A3C7W4M4-F1
#
_cell.length_a   1.000
_cell.length_b   1.000
_cell.length_c   1.000
_cell.angle_alpha   90.00
_cell.angle_beta   90.00
_cell.angle_gamma   90.00
#
_symmetry.space_group_name_H-M   'P 1'
#
loop_
_entity.id
_entity.type
_entity.pdbx_description
1 polymer ?
#
loop_
_entity_poly.entity_id
_entity_poly.type
_entity_poly.pdbx_seq_one_letter_code
_entity_poly.pdbx_strand_id
1 'polypeptide(L)'
;MNAPALPFDNSYARLPARFYARLDPTPVREPGLLRVNRPLCAALGIDADWLASEAGVAMVAGNAVPEGAEPLATAYAGHQFGQYNPQLG
;
A
#
# COMPACT_ATOMS: atom_id res chain seq x y z
N MET A 1 7.49 -9.05 -17.61
CA MET A 1 7.01 -7.68 -17.86
C MET A 1 7.56 -6.81 -16.75
N ASN A 2 8.21 -5.68 -17.06
CA ASN A 2 8.66 -4.74 -16.04
C ASN A 2 7.45 -4.08 -15.38
N ALA A 3 7.59 -3.69 -14.10
CA ALA A 3 6.55 -2.94 -13.41
C ALA A 3 6.32 -1.58 -14.12
N PRO A 4 5.07 -1.09 -14.25
CA PRO A 4 4.82 0.25 -14.71
C PRO A 4 5.41 1.23 -13.70
N ALA A 5 6.01 2.32 -14.20
CA ALA A 5 6.43 3.42 -13.35
C ALA A 5 5.18 4.12 -12.79
N LEU A 6 4.86 3.84 -11.53
CA LEU A 6 3.75 4.49 -10.83
C LEU A 6 4.22 5.87 -10.33
N PRO A 7 3.50 6.97 -10.64
CA PRO A 7 3.95 8.32 -10.31
C PRO A 7 3.63 8.67 -8.84
N PHE A 8 4.34 8.05 -7.89
CA PHE A 8 4.16 8.33 -6.47
C PHE A 8 4.59 9.75 -6.10
N ASP A 9 3.73 10.46 -5.37
CA ASP A 9 4.09 11.63 -4.56
C ASP A 9 3.73 11.33 -3.10
N ASN A 10 4.70 10.85 -2.31
CA ASN A 10 4.51 10.44 -0.92
C ASN A 10 4.43 11.66 0.03
N SER A 11 3.45 12.55 -0.18
CA SER A 11 3.33 13.80 0.59
C SER A 11 3.25 13.60 2.10
N TYR A 12 2.62 12.52 2.57
CA TYR A 12 2.54 12.18 4.00
C TYR A 12 3.90 11.81 4.60
N ALA A 13 4.80 11.19 3.81
CA ALA A 13 6.15 10.81 4.24
C ALA A 13 7.09 12.01 4.46
N ARG A 14 6.62 13.23 4.13
CA ARG A 14 7.32 14.50 4.40
C ARG A 14 6.88 15.17 5.71
N LEU A 15 5.85 14.63 6.39
CA LEU A 15 5.43 15.13 7.70
C LEU A 15 6.45 14.78 8.79
N PRO A 16 6.41 15.44 9.96
CA PRO A 16 7.26 15.06 11.09
C PRO A 16 7.12 13.59 11.49
N ALA A 17 8.22 12.95 11.86
CA ALA A 17 8.28 11.51 12.20
C ALA A 17 7.35 11.07 13.35
N ARG A 18 6.75 11.99 14.11
CA ARG A 18 5.74 11.63 15.12
C ARG A 18 4.40 11.19 14.54
N PHE A 19 4.15 11.44 13.25
CA PHE A 19 2.88 11.10 12.59
C PHE A 19 2.88 9.68 12.02
N TYR A 20 4.03 9.02 11.92
CA TYR A 20 4.14 7.69 11.33
C TYR A 20 5.45 6.99 11.73
N ALA A 21 5.48 5.68 11.57
CA ALA A 21 6.71 4.90 11.47
C ALA A 21 6.95 4.49 10.00
N ARG A 22 8.20 4.50 9.56
CA ARG A 22 8.59 3.87 8.28
C ARG A 22 8.65 2.35 8.50
N LEU A 23 7.89 1.60 7.72
CA LEU A 23 7.76 0.16 7.92
C LEU A 23 7.46 -0.54 6.59
N ASP A 24 8.38 -1.38 6.14
CA ASP A 24 8.18 -2.23 4.98
C ASP A 24 7.13 -3.33 5.26
N PRO A 25 6.39 -3.78 4.23
CA PRO A 25 5.47 -4.89 4.38
C PRO A 25 6.23 -6.19 4.68
N THR A 26 5.62 -7.06 5.49
CA THR A 26 6.11 -8.43 5.70
C THR A 26 5.61 -9.33 4.56
N PRO A 27 6.49 -9.98 3.77
CA PRO A 27 6.08 -10.83 2.66
C PRO A 27 5.26 -12.04 3.10
N VAL A 28 4.29 -12.44 2.28
CA VAL A 28 3.53 -13.69 2.47
C VAL A 28 4.16 -14.86 1.70
N ARG A 29 3.90 -16.09 2.13
CA ARG A 29 4.56 -17.29 1.55
C ARG A 29 4.14 -17.59 0.12
N GLU A 30 2.84 -17.55 -0.17
CA GLU A 30 2.24 -17.99 -1.44
C GLU A 30 1.13 -17.02 -1.85
N PRO A 31 1.46 -15.85 -2.45
CA PRO A 31 0.46 -14.87 -2.84
C PRO A 31 -0.36 -15.38 -4.05
N GLY A 32 -1.68 -15.22 -3.99
CA GLY A 32 -2.60 -15.66 -5.04
C GLY A 32 -3.63 -14.60 -5.41
N LEU A 33 -3.98 -14.53 -6.69
CA LEU A 33 -4.96 -13.56 -7.19
C LEU A 33 -6.39 -14.04 -6.94
N LEU A 34 -7.19 -13.22 -6.23
CA LEU A 34 -8.63 -13.45 -6.09
C LEU A 34 -9.45 -12.68 -7.13
N ARG A 35 -9.18 -11.38 -7.31
CA ARG A 35 -9.90 -10.51 -8.24
C ARG A 35 -9.11 -9.24 -8.54
N VAL A 36 -9.23 -8.73 -9.76
CA VAL A 36 -8.77 -7.39 -10.15
C VAL A 36 -9.98 -6.48 -10.39
N ASN A 37 -9.95 -5.27 -9.81
CA ASN A 37 -10.94 -4.24 -10.08
C ASN A 37 -10.54 -3.44 -11.33
N ARG A 38 -10.92 -3.93 -12.52
CA ARG A 38 -10.57 -3.33 -13.81
C ARG A 38 -11.01 -1.86 -13.95
N PRO A 39 -12.24 -1.47 -13.58
CA PRO A 39 -12.63 -0.05 -13.60
C PRO A 39 -11.73 0.85 -12.76
N LEU A 40 -11.33 0.41 -11.56
CA LEU A 40 -10.42 1.18 -10.72
C LEU A 40 -9.02 1.26 -11.31
N CYS A 41 -8.52 0.19 -11.93
CA CYS A 41 -7.24 0.21 -12.63
C CYS A 41 -7.23 1.29 -13.71
N ALA A 42 -8.30 1.37 -14.53
CA ALA A 42 -8.44 2.43 -15.53
C ALA A 42 -8.47 3.83 -14.91
N ALA A 43 -9.18 4.03 -13.80
CA ALA A 43 -9.23 5.32 -13.09
C ALA A 43 -7.88 5.75 -12.52
N LEU A 44 -7.04 4.78 -12.12
CA LEU A 44 -5.71 5.01 -11.57
C LEU A 44 -4.59 5.00 -12.63
N GLY A 45 -4.90 4.73 -13.90
CA GLY A 45 -3.90 4.59 -14.97
C GLY A 45 -3.02 3.34 -14.82
N ILE A 46 -3.51 2.30 -14.14
CA ILE A 46 -2.81 1.02 -13.94
C ILE A 46 -3.30 0.03 -14.99
N ASP A 47 -2.37 -0.67 -15.64
CA ASP A 47 -2.70 -1.80 -16.52
C ASP A 47 -3.23 -2.97 -15.67
N ALA A 48 -4.50 -3.32 -15.89
CA ALA A 48 -5.17 -4.38 -15.15
C ALA A 48 -4.63 -5.78 -15.46
N ASP A 49 -4.13 -6.02 -16.67
CA ASP A 49 -3.56 -7.31 -17.05
C ASP A 49 -2.14 -7.46 -16.49
N TRP A 50 -1.38 -6.36 -16.44
CA TRP A 50 -0.13 -6.33 -15.67
C TRP A 50 -0.39 -6.58 -14.17
N LEU A 51 -1.40 -5.94 -13.57
CA LEU A 51 -1.72 -6.12 -12.15
C LEU A 51 -2.13 -7.57 -11.82
N ALA A 52 -2.72 -8.27 -12.79
CA ALA A 52 -3.07 -9.69 -12.68
C ALA A 52 -1.88 -10.65 -12.83
N SER A 53 -0.71 -10.17 -13.27
CA SER A 53 0.51 -10.97 -13.41
C SER A 53 1.15 -11.28 -12.05
N GLU A 54 2.07 -12.26 -12.00
CA GLU A 54 2.82 -12.60 -10.78
C GLU A 54 3.54 -11.40 -10.16
N ALA A 55 4.10 -10.50 -10.99
CA ALA A 55 4.77 -9.30 -10.51
C ALA A 55 3.79 -8.30 -9.87
N GLY A 56 2.62 -8.11 -10.49
CA GLY A 56 1.55 -7.26 -9.95
C GLY A 56 0.99 -7.83 -8.64
N VAL A 57 0.77 -9.15 -8.59
CA VAL A 57 0.33 -9.87 -7.39
C VAL A 57 1.36 -9.76 -6.27
N ALA A 58 2.66 -9.95 -6.56
CA ALA A 58 3.72 -9.77 -5.58
C ALA A 58 3.76 -8.35 -5.01
N MET A 59 3.52 -7.33 -5.84
CA MET A 59 3.45 -5.94 -5.39
C MET A 59 2.31 -5.72 -4.40
N VAL A 60 1.07 -6.10 -4.75
CA VAL A 60 -0.10 -5.86 -3.87
C VAL A 60 -0.13 -6.75 -2.64
N ALA A 61 0.53 -7.91 -2.67
CA ALA A 61 0.63 -8.81 -1.53
C ALA A 61 1.72 -8.41 -0.52
N GLY A 62 2.50 -7.34 -0.80
CA GLY A 62 3.60 -6.90 0.05
C GLY A 62 4.87 -7.73 -0.09
N ASN A 63 4.98 -8.53 -1.16
CA ASN A 63 6.18 -9.30 -1.48
C ASN A 63 7.21 -8.49 -2.29
N ALA A 64 6.77 -7.37 -2.89
CA ALA A 64 7.63 -6.41 -3.57
C ALA A 64 7.11 -4.98 -3.34
N VAL A 65 8.00 -4.04 -3.05
CA VAL A 65 7.66 -2.62 -2.95
C VAL A 65 7.92 -1.98 -4.33
N PRO A 66 6.95 -1.29 -4.93
CA PRO A 66 7.16 -0.65 -6.23
C PRO A 66 8.12 0.53 -6.10
N GLU A 67 8.85 0.81 -7.18
CA GLU A 67 9.76 1.95 -7.24
C GLU A 67 9.03 3.26 -6.91
N GLY A 68 9.65 4.09 -6.08
CA GLY A 68 9.11 5.38 -5.65
C GLY A 68 8.13 5.32 -4.48
N ALA A 69 7.65 4.14 -4.05
CA ALA A 69 6.81 4.05 -2.86
C ALA A 69 7.61 4.18 -1.55
N GLU A 70 7.02 4.85 -0.56
CA GLU A 70 7.56 4.96 0.80
C GLU A 70 6.53 4.40 1.81
N PRO A 71 6.57 3.10 2.15
CA PRO A 71 5.60 2.48 3.06
C PRO A 71 5.66 3.05 4.49
N LEU A 72 4.50 3.39 5.05
CA LEU A 72 4.35 3.98 6.37
C LEU A 72 3.25 3.28 7.18
N ALA A 73 3.44 3.19 8.50
CA ALA A 73 2.38 2.95 9.48
C ALA A 73 2.02 4.27 10.16
N THR A 74 0.80 4.76 9.98
CA THR A 74 0.36 6.08 10.48
C THR A 74 -0.17 6.01 11.91
N ALA A 75 0.27 6.94 12.75
CA ALA A 75 -0.22 7.06 14.12
C ALA A 75 -1.62 7.72 14.17
N TYR A 76 -2.55 7.15 14.94
CA TYR A 76 -3.85 7.79 15.19
C TYR A 76 -4.45 7.39 16.54
N ALA A 77 -5.50 8.10 16.95
CA ALA A 77 -6.25 7.85 18.17
C ALA A 77 -7.75 7.83 17.85
N GLY A 78 -8.58 7.43 18.81
CA GLY A 78 -10.02 7.42 18.59
C GLY A 78 -10.83 7.02 19.82
N HIS A 79 -12.13 7.26 19.76
CA HIS A 79 -13.06 6.74 20.75
C HIS A 79 -13.57 5.37 20.31
N GLN A 80 -13.36 4.35 21.13
CA GLN A 80 -13.90 3.00 20.92
C GLN A 80 -14.88 2.71 22.05
N PHE A 81 -16.12 2.37 21.69
CA PHE A 81 -17.20 2.08 22.66
C PHE A 81 -17.42 3.20 23.69
N GLY A 82 -17.28 4.46 23.27
CA GLY A 82 -17.48 5.64 24.13
C GLY A 82 -16.28 6.01 25.02
N GLN A 83 -15.17 5.27 24.95
CA GLN A 83 -13.95 5.56 25.71
C GLN A 83 -12.83 6.02 24.77
N TYR A 84 -12.06 7.03 25.19
CA TYR A 84 -10.91 7.50 24.41
C TYR A 84 -9.74 6.54 24.51
N ASN A 85 -9.26 6.05 23.37
CA ASN A 85 -8.01 5.33 23.24
C ASN A 85 -6.95 6.30 22.67
N PRO A 86 -5.90 6.65 23.43
CA PRO A 86 -4.91 7.66 23.03
C PRO A 86 -3.98 7.20 21.90
N GLN A 87 -3.91 5.89 21.61
CA GLN A 87 -3.07 5.37 20.55
C GLN A 87 -3.65 4.07 19.97
N LEU A 88 -3.86 4.06 18.66
CA LEU A 88 -4.35 2.93 17.89
C LEU A 88 -3.29 2.48 16.88
N GLY A 89 -3.36 3.01 15.65
CA GLY A 89 -2.24 2.93 14.72
C GLY A 89 -1.04 3.72 15.23
#